data_AF-A0A359HFW4-F1
#
_entry.id   AF-A0A359HFW4-F1
#
_cell.length_a   1.000
_cell.length_b   1.000
_cell.length_c   1.000
_cell.angle_alpha   90.00
_cell.angle_beta   90.00
_cell.angle_gamma   90.00
#
_symmetry.space_group_name_H-M   'P 1'
#
loop_
_entity.id
_entity.type
_entity.pdbx_description
1 polymer ?
#
loop_
_entity_poly.entity_id
_entity_poly.type
_entity_poly.pdbx_seq_one_letter_code
_entity_poly.pdbx_strand_id
1 'polypeptide(L)'
;MDLSKERSMILEMIASGKITVDEGEELLNALKASSAQTSQPIRRHRAQGDFPSIPPIPPIPPIPAIPQIPPIPAMPAIPSAFRRSFRFHHSDENDEALLDELRAAGIEHLTQSDLEELSIHNVTADYVREISALGLQPESLGEWIELRIHAVTPRYVRELRDAGITDLEVSELVELSIHGISPKFVAEMRALGYADIALDELIELGVHGISAKYVREIHELGLDEISLDELVEFGVHRVSPRFIAEVRELGYELDPEEIVELSTHGIRPKFMREVHELGFKDTPVEMLVELGIHNVTPRFIQEARTVLGEAASPEEIIELRIEGYRQRQRERLSLDDED
;
A
#
# COMPACT_ATOMS: atom_id res chain seq x y z
N MET A 1 0.91 -16.98 6.35
CA MET A 1 0.28 -16.91 7.68
C MET A 1 1.32 -17.24 8.72
N ASP A 2 1.41 -16.44 9.78
CA ASP A 2 2.37 -16.64 10.86
C ASP A 2 1.74 -17.52 11.96
N LEU A 3 2.19 -18.77 12.02
CA LEU A 3 1.71 -19.80 12.96
C LEU A 3 1.87 -19.38 14.43
N SER A 4 2.81 -18.46 14.72
CA SER A 4 3.01 -17.91 16.07
C SER A 4 1.83 -17.04 16.51
N LYS A 5 1.28 -16.27 15.58
CA LYS A 5 0.16 -15.34 15.82
C LYS A 5 -1.16 -16.09 16.04
N GLU A 6 -1.42 -17.12 15.23
CA GLU A 6 -2.64 -17.94 15.33
C GLU A 6 -2.70 -18.74 16.63
N ARG A 7 -1.57 -19.32 17.06
CA ARG A 7 -1.48 -20.00 18.37
C ARG A 7 -1.76 -19.05 19.54
N SER A 8 -1.24 -17.83 19.48
CA SER A 8 -1.41 -16.82 20.53
C SER A 8 -2.88 -16.39 20.65
N MET A 9 -3.56 -16.23 19.52
CA MET A 9 -4.99 -15.89 19.47
C MET A 9 -5.88 -16.99 20.06
N ILE A 10 -5.58 -18.26 19.80
CA ILE A 10 -6.33 -19.39 20.39
C ILE A 10 -6.16 -19.40 21.92
N LEU A 11 -4.95 -19.17 22.44
CA LEU A 11 -4.70 -19.12 23.89
C LEU A 11 -5.42 -17.93 24.56
N GLU A 12 -5.49 -16.80 23.88
CA GLU A 12 -6.24 -15.63 24.34
C GLU A 12 -7.76 -15.88 24.38
N MET A 13 -8.29 -16.65 23.43
CA MET A 13 -9.70 -17.05 23.43
C MET A 13 -10.05 -18.00 24.59
N ILE A 14 -9.12 -18.89 24.98
CA ILE A 14 -9.27 -19.72 26.19
C ILE A 14 -9.21 -18.85 27.44
N ALA A 15 -8.24 -17.94 27.52
CA ALA A 15 -8.05 -17.06 28.69
C ALA A 15 -9.22 -16.08 28.91
N SER A 16 -9.85 -15.64 27.83
CA SER A 16 -11.05 -14.78 27.87
C SER A 16 -12.35 -15.57 28.04
N GLY A 17 -12.30 -16.91 28.10
CA GLY A 17 -13.46 -17.78 28.26
C GLY A 17 -14.40 -17.83 27.06
N LYS A 18 -13.94 -17.32 25.89
CA LYS A 18 -14.70 -17.36 24.64
C LYS A 18 -14.81 -18.77 24.07
N ILE A 19 -13.85 -19.64 24.42
CA ILE A 19 -13.87 -21.07 24.12
C ILE A 19 -13.44 -21.84 25.36
N THR A 20 -13.88 -23.09 25.45
CA THR A 20 -13.45 -24.02 26.49
C THR A 20 -12.02 -24.51 26.24
N VAL A 21 -11.41 -25.11 27.28
CA VAL A 21 -10.07 -25.69 27.17
C VAL A 21 -10.05 -26.83 26.14
N ASP A 22 -11.12 -27.63 26.08
CA ASP A 22 -11.24 -28.77 25.15
C ASP A 22 -11.35 -28.29 23.70
N GLU A 23 -12.18 -27.26 23.42
CA GLU A 23 -12.26 -26.62 22.10
C GLU A 23 -10.94 -25.96 21.69
N GLY A 24 -10.25 -25.36 22.66
CA GLY A 24 -8.91 -24.80 22.47
C GLY A 24 -7.87 -25.85 22.08
N GLU A 25 -7.89 -27.03 22.71
CA GLU A 25 -7.01 -28.15 22.36
C GLU A 25 -7.30 -28.70 20.96
N GLU A 26 -8.58 -28.81 20.57
CA GLU A 26 -8.96 -29.23 19.22
C GLU A 26 -8.42 -28.27 18.15
N LEU A 27 -8.59 -26.96 18.36
CA LEU A 27 -8.08 -25.94 17.43
C LEU A 27 -6.55 -25.95 17.33
N LEU A 28 -5.85 -26.12 18.46
CA LEU A 28 -4.38 -26.22 18.48
C LEU A 28 -3.88 -27.50 17.78
N ASN A 29 -4.62 -28.60 17.88
CA ASN A 29 -4.30 -29.85 17.17
C ASN A 29 -4.59 -29.75 15.68
N ALA A 30 -5.68 -29.09 15.28
CA ALA A 30 -5.98 -28.78 13.88
C ALA A 30 -4.91 -27.88 13.24
N LEU A 31 -4.40 -26.88 13.98
CA LEU A 31 -3.31 -26.02 13.53
C LEU A 31 -2.02 -26.81 13.24
N LYS A 32 -1.68 -27.77 14.12
CA LYS A 32 -0.53 -28.67 13.93
C LYS A 32 -0.74 -29.61 12.74
N ALA A 33 -1.95 -30.14 12.55
CA ALA A 33 -2.28 -31.01 11.43
C ALA A 33 -2.20 -30.28 10.08
N SER A 34 -2.63 -29.01 10.02
CA SER A 34 -2.50 -28.16 8.84
C SER A 34 -1.04 -27.91 8.45
N SER A 35 -0.15 -27.71 9.44
CA SER A 35 1.29 -27.56 9.20
C SER A 35 1.97 -28.82 8.62
N ALA A 36 1.39 -30.01 8.83
CA ALA A 36 1.90 -31.27 8.31
C ALA A 36 1.44 -31.58 6.86
N GLN A 37 0.40 -30.89 6.35
CA GLN A 37 -0.15 -31.10 5.00
C GLN A 37 0.48 -30.21 3.92
N THR A 38 1.28 -29.20 4.27
CA THR A 38 1.98 -28.34 3.30
C THR A 38 3.17 -29.04 2.60
N SER A 39 3.46 -30.30 2.95
CA SER A 39 4.55 -31.09 2.37
C SER A 39 4.05 -32.39 1.72
N GLN A 40 3.13 -32.31 0.75
CA GLN A 40 2.90 -33.43 -0.18
C GLN A 40 2.90 -32.96 -1.65
N PRO A 41 3.66 -33.62 -2.54
CA PRO A 41 3.66 -33.29 -3.96
C PRO A 41 2.33 -33.73 -4.58
N ILE A 42 1.70 -32.79 -5.30
CA ILE A 42 0.46 -32.98 -6.06
C ILE A 42 0.59 -34.20 -6.99
N ARG A 43 -0.03 -35.33 -6.62
CA ARG A 43 -0.27 -36.46 -7.53
C ARG A 43 -1.46 -36.11 -8.42
N ARG A 44 -1.18 -35.74 -9.67
CA ARG A 44 -2.23 -35.54 -10.69
C ARG A 44 -2.89 -36.89 -11.02
N HIS A 45 -4.16 -37.02 -10.66
CA HIS A 45 -5.04 -38.05 -11.21
C HIS A 45 -5.17 -37.84 -12.72
N ARG A 46 -4.70 -38.80 -13.50
CA ARG A 46 -4.83 -38.84 -14.96
C ARG A 46 -6.19 -39.46 -15.28
N ALA A 47 -7.17 -38.61 -15.59
CA ALA A 47 -8.36 -39.03 -16.32
C ALA A 47 -7.93 -39.53 -17.71
N GLN A 48 -8.33 -40.75 -18.06
CA GLN A 48 -8.10 -41.37 -19.36
C GLN A 48 -9.09 -40.77 -20.36
N GLY A 49 -8.67 -39.68 -21.01
CA GLY A 49 -9.31 -39.15 -22.21
C GLY A 49 -8.29 -39.14 -23.34
N ASP A 50 -8.68 -39.63 -24.52
CA ASP A 50 -7.87 -39.61 -25.74
C ASP A 50 -7.52 -38.17 -26.14
N PHE A 51 -6.28 -37.75 -25.86
CA PHE A 51 -5.72 -36.52 -26.40
C PHE A 51 -4.96 -36.86 -27.69
N PRO A 52 -5.11 -36.06 -28.77
CA PRO A 52 -4.35 -36.26 -30.00
C PRO A 52 -2.85 -36.17 -29.75
N SER A 53 -2.08 -37.11 -30.31
CA SER A 53 -0.63 -37.20 -30.15
C SER A 53 0.07 -35.90 -30.52
N ILE A 54 0.75 -35.30 -29.54
CA ILE A 54 1.58 -34.11 -29.73
C ILE A 54 2.73 -34.50 -30.67
N PRO A 55 2.96 -33.76 -31.78
CA PRO A 55 4.08 -34.04 -32.67
C PRO A 55 5.43 -33.85 -31.94
N PRO A 56 6.47 -34.60 -32.32
CA PRO A 56 7.78 -34.51 -31.67
C PRO A 56 8.37 -33.11 -31.84
N ILE A 57 8.89 -32.57 -30.73
CA ILE A 57 9.55 -31.26 -30.70
C ILE A 57 10.82 -31.34 -31.57
N PRO A 58 11.04 -30.39 -32.50
CA PRO A 58 12.26 -30.37 -33.30
C PRO A 58 13.51 -30.17 -32.43
N PRO A 59 14.68 -30.70 -32.85
CA PRO A 59 15.91 -30.55 -32.09
C PRO A 59 16.31 -29.08 -31.97
N ILE A 60 16.68 -28.67 -30.76
CA ILE A 60 17.15 -27.31 -30.45
C ILE A 60 18.45 -27.07 -31.22
N PRO A 61 18.59 -25.96 -31.96
CA PRO A 61 19.84 -25.63 -32.65
C PRO A 61 21.00 -25.45 -31.65
N PRO A 62 22.25 -25.75 -32.05
CA PRO A 62 23.41 -25.57 -31.17
C PRO A 62 23.59 -24.10 -30.80
N ILE A 63 23.81 -23.85 -29.51
CA ILE A 63 24.08 -22.52 -28.97
C ILE A 63 25.39 -22.01 -29.60
N PRO A 64 25.42 -20.78 -30.16
CA PRO A 64 26.64 -20.21 -30.70
C PRO A 64 27.73 -20.11 -29.63
N ALA A 65 28.99 -20.33 -30.01
CA ALA A 65 30.11 -20.24 -29.10
C ALA A 65 30.19 -18.84 -28.47
N ILE A 66 30.19 -18.78 -27.14
CA ILE A 66 30.36 -17.53 -26.40
C ILE A 66 31.74 -16.95 -26.79
N PRO A 67 31.81 -15.69 -27.27
CA PRO A 67 33.10 -15.07 -27.58
C PRO A 67 33.99 -15.09 -26.33
N GLN A 68 35.25 -15.44 -26.51
CA GLN A 68 36.19 -15.53 -25.39
C GLN A 68 36.34 -14.14 -24.77
N ILE A 69 35.94 -14.00 -23.50
CA ILE A 69 36.11 -12.77 -22.74
C ILE A 69 37.63 -12.54 -22.65
N PRO A 70 38.16 -11.39 -23.09
CA PRO A 70 39.58 -11.10 -22.98
C PRO A 70 40.00 -11.17 -21.50
N PRO A 71 41.23 -11.61 -21.19
CA PRO A 71 41.70 -11.64 -19.81
C PRO A 71 41.59 -10.23 -19.22
N ILE A 72 40.89 -10.12 -18.09
CA ILE A 72 40.79 -8.87 -17.34
C ILE A 72 42.24 -8.46 -16.99
N PRO A 73 42.72 -7.28 -17.39
CA PRO A 73 44.06 -6.84 -17.05
C PRO A 73 44.20 -6.82 -15.52
N ALA A 74 45.34 -7.27 -15.00
CA ALA A 74 45.59 -7.24 -13.56
C ALA A 74 45.38 -5.80 -13.07
N MET A 75 44.48 -5.62 -12.09
CA MET A 75 44.25 -4.31 -11.51
C MET A 75 45.59 -3.78 -10.99
N PRO A 76 46.00 -2.55 -11.32
CA PRO A 76 47.16 -1.96 -10.69
C PRO A 76 46.94 -1.98 -9.17
N ALA A 77 47.97 -2.36 -8.41
CA ALA A 77 47.90 -2.30 -6.96
C ALA A 77 47.47 -0.89 -6.57
N ILE A 78 46.37 -0.80 -5.83
CA ILE A 78 45.84 0.48 -5.34
C ILE A 78 47.00 1.21 -4.65
N PRO A 79 47.43 2.38 -5.15
CA PRO A 79 48.50 3.14 -4.52
C PRO A 79 48.16 3.34 -3.05
N SER A 80 49.14 3.26 -2.14
CA SER A 80 48.90 3.47 -0.70
C SER A 80 48.20 4.81 -0.39
N ALA A 81 48.28 5.78 -1.30
CA ALA A 81 47.52 7.04 -1.27
C ALA A 81 45.99 6.86 -1.38
N PHE A 82 45.49 5.78 -1.99
CA PHE A 82 44.07 5.45 -2.14
C PHE A 82 43.54 4.44 -1.10
N ARG A 83 44.40 3.91 -0.20
CA ARG A 83 43.95 3.16 0.99
C ARG A 83 43.38 4.05 2.10
N ARG A 84 43.10 5.32 1.81
CA ARG A 84 42.74 6.35 2.80
C ARG A 84 41.38 6.99 2.55
N SER A 85 40.43 6.27 1.95
CA SER A 85 39.16 6.88 1.49
C SER A 85 37.89 6.38 2.18
N PHE A 86 38.00 5.66 3.30
CA PHE A 86 36.90 5.49 4.28
C PHE A 86 37.44 5.63 5.71
N ARG A 87 38.34 6.59 5.92
CA ARG A 87 38.56 7.16 7.24
C ARG A 87 37.88 8.52 7.20
N PHE A 88 36.73 8.64 7.85
CA PHE A 88 36.21 9.94 8.26
C PHE A 88 37.36 10.62 9.01
N HIS A 89 38.02 11.60 8.39
CA HIS A 89 39.05 12.38 9.05
C HIS A 89 38.29 13.40 9.90
N HIS A 90 37.90 12.98 11.09
CA HIS A 90 37.61 13.91 12.15
C HIS A 90 38.90 14.68 12.42
N SER A 91 38.89 15.99 12.20
CA SER A 91 39.87 16.85 12.86
C SER A 91 39.40 17.01 14.30
N ASP A 92 40.33 16.94 15.25
CA ASP A 92 40.03 17.13 16.68
C ASP A 92 39.18 18.40 16.92
N GLU A 93 39.41 19.45 16.12
CA GLU A 93 38.65 20.72 16.14
C GLU A 93 37.17 20.58 15.74
N ASN A 94 36.84 19.71 14.78
CA ASN A 94 35.44 19.51 14.37
C ASN A 94 34.67 18.68 15.40
N ASP A 95 35.36 17.72 16.04
CA ASP A 95 34.79 16.91 17.11
C ASP A 95 34.58 17.73 18.37
N GLU A 96 35.54 18.59 18.74
CA GLU A 96 35.38 19.51 19.87
C GLU A 96 34.19 20.45 19.66
N ALA A 97 34.03 21.03 18.46
CA ALA A 97 32.87 21.86 18.15
C ALA A 97 31.55 21.09 18.24
N LEU A 98 31.48 19.86 17.71
CA LEU A 98 30.28 19.03 17.80
C LEU A 98 29.96 18.66 19.26
N LEU A 99 30.97 18.30 20.04
CA LEU A 99 30.84 17.99 21.45
C LEU A 99 30.32 19.18 22.25
N ASP A 100 30.80 20.39 21.96
CA ASP A 100 30.35 21.60 22.64
C ASP A 100 28.87 21.92 22.34
N GLU A 101 28.45 21.78 21.08
CA GLU A 101 27.04 21.97 20.69
C GLU A 101 26.13 20.90 21.31
N LEU A 102 26.56 19.63 21.32
CA LEU A 102 25.80 18.54 21.95
C LEU A 102 25.68 18.71 23.47
N ARG A 103 26.76 19.12 24.15
CA ARG A 103 26.72 19.46 25.59
C ARG A 103 25.79 20.64 25.85
N ALA A 104 25.81 21.66 24.99
CA ALA A 104 24.88 22.80 25.10
C ALA A 104 23.43 22.37 24.90
N ALA A 105 23.18 21.35 24.08
CA ALA A 105 21.89 20.69 23.90
C ALA A 105 21.56 19.66 25.01
N GLY A 106 22.36 19.57 26.08
CA GLY A 106 22.12 18.66 27.22
C GLY A 106 22.54 17.21 26.98
N ILE A 107 23.19 16.90 25.86
CA ILE A 107 23.72 15.58 25.56
C ILE A 107 25.14 15.47 26.12
N GLU A 108 25.25 14.88 27.30
CA GLU A 108 26.51 14.65 27.99
C GLU A 108 26.98 13.18 27.86
N HIS A 109 28.25 12.92 28.21
CA HIS A 109 28.81 11.57 28.31
C HIS A 109 28.82 10.74 27.02
N LEU A 110 29.39 11.29 25.95
CA LEU A 110 29.55 10.60 24.67
C LEU A 110 30.73 9.62 24.68
N THR A 111 30.53 8.43 24.13
CA THR A 111 31.59 7.46 23.84
C THR A 111 32.17 7.69 22.44
N GLN A 112 33.30 7.04 22.16
CA GLN A 112 33.86 7.04 20.80
C GLN A 112 32.90 6.41 19.79
N SER A 113 32.14 5.39 20.20
CA SER A 113 31.14 4.75 19.33
C SER A 113 30.01 5.72 18.96
N ASP A 114 29.59 6.57 19.91
CA ASP A 114 28.52 7.55 19.66
C ASP A 114 28.98 8.62 18.66
N LEU A 115 30.23 9.07 18.76
CA LEU A 115 30.81 10.02 17.80
C LEU A 115 30.92 9.42 16.39
N GLU A 116 31.29 8.13 16.30
CA GLU A 116 31.31 7.42 15.03
C GLU A 116 29.90 7.31 14.43
N GLU A 117 28.88 7.01 15.23
CA GLU A 117 27.49 6.92 14.79
C GLU A 117 26.94 8.27 14.31
N LEU A 118 27.15 9.35 15.07
CA LEU A 118 26.82 10.71 14.67
C LEU A 118 27.46 11.08 13.33
N SER A 119 28.73 10.72 13.13
CA SER A 119 29.44 10.94 11.86
C SER A 119 28.83 10.15 10.70
N ILE A 120 28.43 8.90 10.91
CA ILE A 120 27.80 8.07 9.87
C ILE A 120 26.51 8.73 9.36
N HIS A 121 25.73 9.30 10.28
CA HIS A 121 24.49 10.03 9.96
C HIS A 121 24.72 11.51 9.65
N ASN A 122 25.98 11.94 9.63
CA ASN A 122 26.45 13.27 9.31
C ASN A 122 25.88 14.35 10.24
N VAL A 123 25.58 14.05 11.51
CA VAL A 123 25.22 15.03 12.54
C VAL A 123 26.45 15.90 12.81
N THR A 124 26.40 17.18 12.42
CA THR A 124 27.50 18.14 12.55
C THR A 124 27.21 19.19 13.61
N ALA A 125 28.25 19.87 14.11
CA ALA A 125 28.11 21.00 15.04
C ALA A 125 27.13 22.06 14.49
N ASP A 126 27.27 22.43 13.21
CA ASP A 126 26.37 23.37 12.55
C ASP A 126 24.93 22.87 12.50
N TYR A 127 24.71 21.57 12.27
CA TYR A 127 23.37 20.99 12.27
C TYR A 127 22.72 21.06 13.66
N VAL A 128 23.45 20.66 14.71
CA VAL A 128 22.97 20.74 16.10
C VAL A 128 22.61 22.20 16.43
N ARG A 129 23.53 23.13 16.17
CA ARG A 129 23.33 24.57 16.39
C ARG A 129 22.09 25.11 15.66
N GLU A 130 21.92 24.77 14.37
CA GLU A 130 20.79 25.27 13.58
C GLU A 130 19.45 24.71 14.05
N ILE A 131 19.37 23.41 14.36
CA ILE A 131 18.14 22.80 14.89
C ILE A 131 17.80 23.37 16.28
N SER A 132 18.80 23.51 17.17
CA SER A 132 18.60 24.12 18.49
C SER A 132 18.19 25.59 18.39
N ALA A 133 18.72 26.35 17.44
CA ALA A 133 18.32 27.73 17.18
C ALA A 133 16.87 27.86 16.66
N LEU A 134 16.31 26.78 16.08
CA LEU A 134 14.90 26.70 15.74
C LEU A 134 14.03 26.36 16.97
N GLY A 135 14.62 26.16 18.16
CA GLY A 135 13.89 25.85 19.38
C GLY A 135 13.49 24.38 19.50
N LEU A 136 13.99 23.51 18.62
CA LEU A 136 13.87 22.07 18.79
C LEU A 136 14.92 21.58 19.78
N GLN A 137 14.53 20.70 20.69
CA GLN A 137 15.39 20.14 21.74
C GLN A 137 15.27 18.61 21.75
N PRO A 138 15.91 17.90 20.80
CA PRO A 138 15.99 16.45 20.87
C PRO A 138 16.67 16.00 22.17
N GLU A 139 16.03 15.11 22.92
CA GLU A 139 16.41 14.73 24.29
C GLU A 139 17.49 13.65 24.33
N SER A 140 17.74 12.98 23.21
CA SER A 140 18.71 11.89 23.11
C SER A 140 19.55 11.95 21.83
N LEU A 141 20.73 11.32 21.87
CA LEU A 141 21.56 11.09 20.69
C LEU A 141 20.77 10.40 19.56
N GLY A 142 19.89 9.46 19.93
CA GLY A 142 19.05 8.71 19.00
C GLY A 142 18.12 9.63 18.21
N GLU A 143 17.49 10.61 18.85
CA GLU A 143 16.61 11.56 18.16
C GLU A 143 17.38 12.49 17.20
N TRP A 144 18.58 12.92 17.58
CA TRP A 144 19.46 13.67 16.67
C TRP A 144 19.81 12.88 15.41
N ILE A 145 20.07 11.58 15.57
CA ILE A 145 20.34 10.65 14.47
C ILE A 145 19.08 10.39 13.65
N GLU A 146 17.93 10.19 14.30
CA GLU A 146 16.64 9.92 13.66
C GLU A 146 16.22 11.05 12.73
N LEU A 147 16.32 12.30 13.19
CA LEU A 147 16.07 13.48 12.35
C LEU A 147 16.92 13.44 11.07
N ARG A 148 18.18 13.01 11.15
CA ARG A 148 19.07 12.89 9.98
C ARG A 148 18.71 11.74 9.06
N ILE A 149 18.41 10.58 9.63
CA ILE A 149 17.97 9.40 8.87
C ILE A 149 16.74 9.74 8.04
N HIS A 150 15.80 10.47 8.63
CA HIS A 150 14.57 10.90 7.99
C HIS A 150 14.67 12.26 7.30
N ALA A 151 15.89 12.73 6.99
CA ALA A 151 16.13 13.93 6.19
C ALA A 151 15.46 15.22 6.71
N VAL A 152 15.20 15.31 8.02
CA VAL A 152 14.71 16.53 8.66
C VAL A 152 15.84 17.54 8.72
N THR A 153 15.75 18.57 7.89
CA THR A 153 16.75 19.64 7.79
C THR A 153 16.27 20.92 8.49
N PRO A 154 17.18 21.80 8.95
CA PRO A 154 16.78 23.10 9.47
C PRO A 154 15.96 23.92 8.47
N ARG A 155 16.24 23.77 7.17
CA ARG A 155 15.46 24.38 6.09
C ARG A 155 14.04 23.84 6.04
N TYR A 156 13.87 22.52 6.10
CA TYR A 156 12.55 21.88 6.10
C TYR A 156 11.69 22.37 7.26
N VAL A 157 12.26 22.42 8.47
CA VAL A 157 11.57 22.93 9.67
C VAL A 157 11.15 24.40 9.50
N ARG A 158 12.04 25.26 8.98
CA ARG A 158 11.70 26.68 8.69
C ARG A 158 10.57 26.79 7.68
N GLU A 159 10.66 26.06 6.58
CA GLU A 159 9.65 26.11 5.52
C GLU A 159 8.30 25.55 5.98
N LEU A 160 8.25 24.53 6.84
CA LEU A 160 7.00 24.07 7.47
C LEU A 160 6.36 25.18 8.32
N ARG A 161 7.16 25.89 9.12
CA ARG A 161 6.67 27.02 9.92
C ARG A 161 6.17 28.17 9.05
N ASP A 162 6.88 28.49 7.97
CA ASP A 162 6.46 29.50 7.00
C ASP A 162 5.17 29.07 6.29
N ALA A 163 4.99 27.76 6.08
CA ALA A 163 3.75 27.15 5.63
C ALA A 163 2.72 26.99 6.78
N GLY A 164 2.91 27.66 7.91
CA GLY A 164 1.96 27.71 9.03
C GLY A 164 1.75 26.40 9.77
N ILE A 165 2.69 25.45 9.67
CA ILE A 165 2.75 24.26 10.52
C ILE A 165 3.80 24.54 11.61
N THR A 166 3.33 24.95 12.79
CA THR A 166 4.17 25.39 13.91
C THR A 166 4.06 24.43 15.09
N ASP A 167 4.87 24.67 16.12
CA ASP A 167 4.78 23.99 17.42
C ASP A 167 4.90 22.46 17.36
N LEU A 168 5.69 21.97 16.39
CA LEU A 168 5.92 20.55 16.17
C LEU A 168 6.94 19.96 17.15
N GLU A 169 6.63 18.78 17.66
CA GLU A 169 7.56 17.90 18.35
C GLU A 169 8.56 17.26 17.36
N VAL A 170 9.66 16.71 17.90
CA VAL A 170 10.71 16.04 17.10
C VAL A 170 10.13 14.83 16.36
N SER A 171 9.31 14.03 17.03
CA SER A 171 8.61 12.86 16.48
C SER A 171 7.67 13.24 15.33
N GLU A 172 6.90 14.32 15.48
CA GLU A 172 5.98 14.82 14.46
C GLU A 172 6.71 15.28 13.20
N LEU A 173 7.86 15.96 13.34
CA LEU A 173 8.71 16.33 12.20
C LEU A 173 9.24 15.12 11.44
N VAL A 174 9.63 14.07 12.18
CA VAL A 174 10.07 12.80 11.61
C VAL A 174 8.92 12.13 10.86
N GLU A 175 7.73 12.07 11.46
CA GLU A 175 6.54 11.46 10.87
C GLU A 175 6.12 12.16 9.57
N LEU A 176 6.05 13.50 9.57
CA LEU A 176 5.79 14.29 8.36
C LEU A 176 6.78 13.97 7.25
N SER A 177 8.06 13.84 7.58
CA SER A 177 9.11 13.53 6.61
C SER A 177 9.00 12.10 6.08
N ILE A 178 8.72 11.12 6.93
CA ILE A 178 8.49 9.71 6.55
C ILE A 178 7.34 9.61 5.56
N HIS A 179 6.26 10.35 5.79
CA HIS A 179 5.07 10.36 4.92
C HIS A 179 5.17 11.35 3.75
N GLY A 180 6.35 11.94 3.54
CA GLY A 180 6.63 12.77 2.37
C GLY A 180 5.90 14.11 2.35
N ILE A 181 5.45 14.59 3.50
CA ILE A 181 4.76 15.87 3.62
C ILE A 181 5.80 16.97 3.44
N SER A 182 5.65 17.72 2.34
CA SER A 182 6.53 18.86 2.04
C SER A 182 5.84 20.19 2.34
N PRO A 183 6.59 21.24 2.70
CA PRO A 183 6.05 22.59 2.84
C PRO A 183 5.30 23.06 1.57
N LYS A 184 5.79 22.65 0.40
CA LYS A 184 5.14 22.89 -0.89
C LYS A 184 3.78 22.20 -0.97
N PHE A 185 3.68 20.94 -0.55
CA PHE A 185 2.41 20.22 -0.54
C PHE A 185 1.39 20.92 0.36
N VAL A 186 1.78 21.30 1.59
CA VAL A 186 0.91 22.06 2.51
C VAL A 186 0.43 23.36 1.87
N ALA A 187 1.33 24.15 1.27
CA ALA A 187 0.98 25.40 0.60
C ALA A 187 0.03 25.18 -0.60
N GLU A 188 0.24 24.13 -1.39
CA GLU A 188 -0.65 23.79 -2.50
C GLU A 188 -2.03 23.34 -2.01
N MET A 189 -2.13 22.54 -0.95
CA MET A 189 -3.42 22.12 -0.38
C MET A 189 -4.22 23.33 0.16
N ARG A 190 -3.56 24.27 0.83
CA ARG A 190 -4.20 25.53 1.24
C ARG A 190 -4.71 26.35 0.05
N ALA A 191 -3.94 26.42 -1.03
CA ALA A 191 -4.36 27.09 -2.25
C ALA A 191 -5.54 26.41 -2.94
N LEU A 192 -5.78 25.13 -2.66
CA LEU A 192 -6.93 24.35 -3.12
C LEU A 192 -8.15 24.47 -2.22
N GLY A 193 -8.08 25.25 -1.13
CA GLY A 193 -9.20 25.51 -0.24
C GLY A 193 -9.09 24.84 1.14
N TYR A 194 -8.11 23.97 1.35
CA TYR A 194 -7.89 23.27 2.62
C TYR A 194 -6.94 24.09 3.52
N ALA A 195 -7.45 25.19 4.08
CA ALA A 195 -6.63 26.15 4.83
C ALA A 195 -6.14 25.61 6.19
N ASP A 196 -7.04 24.93 6.92
CA ASP A 196 -6.89 24.55 8.32
C ASP A 196 -6.80 23.02 8.44
N ILE A 197 -5.76 22.43 7.87
CA ILE A 197 -5.53 20.98 7.91
C ILE A 197 -4.82 20.64 9.22
N ALA A 198 -5.39 19.71 9.98
CA ALA A 198 -4.77 19.18 11.17
C ALA A 198 -3.53 18.32 10.82
N LEU A 199 -2.64 18.14 11.79
CA LEU A 199 -1.36 17.45 11.54
C LEU A 199 -1.57 15.97 11.16
N ASP A 200 -2.47 15.31 11.87
CA ASP A 200 -2.91 13.93 11.62
C ASP A 200 -3.54 13.79 10.23
N GLU A 201 -4.41 14.72 9.82
CA GLU A 201 -4.98 14.74 8.47
C GLU A 201 -3.90 14.90 7.38
N LEU A 202 -2.89 15.76 7.59
CA LEU A 202 -1.75 15.88 6.67
C LEU A 202 -1.01 14.55 6.52
N ILE A 203 -0.77 13.86 7.65
CA ILE A 203 -0.09 12.56 7.66
C ILE A 203 -0.94 11.52 6.91
N GLU A 204 -2.25 11.46 7.15
CA GLU A 204 -3.16 10.53 6.48
C GLU A 204 -3.16 10.74 4.96
N LEU A 205 -3.22 11.99 4.49
CA LEU A 205 -3.08 12.29 3.06
C LEU A 205 -1.77 11.74 2.49
N GLY A 206 -0.65 11.88 3.22
CA GLY A 206 0.65 11.33 2.83
C GLY A 206 0.67 9.80 2.80
N VAL A 207 0.13 9.15 3.84
CA VAL A 207 0.01 7.68 3.96
C VAL A 207 -0.74 7.10 2.76
N HIS A 208 -1.82 7.76 2.34
CA HIS A 208 -2.66 7.33 1.22
C HIS A 208 -2.21 7.88 -0.13
N GLY A 209 -1.05 8.54 -0.19
CA GLY A 209 -0.43 8.98 -1.43
C GLY A 209 -1.21 10.09 -2.15
N ILE A 210 -2.00 10.85 -1.42
CA ILE A 210 -2.77 11.98 -1.96
C ILE A 210 -1.80 13.12 -2.27
N SER A 211 -1.89 13.64 -3.49
CA SER A 211 -1.06 14.76 -3.95
C SER A 211 -1.94 15.94 -4.32
N ALA A 212 -1.43 17.16 -4.17
CA ALA A 212 -2.16 18.35 -4.60
C ALA A 212 -2.46 18.35 -6.11
N LYS A 213 -1.68 17.63 -6.92
CA LYS A 213 -2.02 17.38 -8.34
C LYS A 213 -3.28 16.52 -8.46
N TYR A 214 -3.35 15.42 -7.72
CA TYR A 214 -4.53 14.56 -7.69
C TYR A 214 -5.77 15.35 -7.29
N VAL A 215 -5.70 16.14 -6.21
CA VAL A 215 -6.81 16.97 -5.73
C VAL A 215 -7.27 17.99 -6.78
N ARG A 216 -6.33 18.64 -7.50
CA ARG A 216 -6.67 19.51 -8.65
C ARG A 216 -7.45 18.77 -9.73
N GLU A 217 -7.02 17.56 -10.10
CA GLU A 217 -7.69 16.76 -11.12
C GLU A 217 -9.11 16.33 -10.63
N ILE A 218 -9.30 16.09 -9.33
CA ILE A 218 -10.62 15.83 -8.74
C ILE A 218 -11.53 17.08 -8.81
N HIS A 219 -11.02 18.26 -8.46
CA HIS A 219 -11.74 19.53 -8.56
C HIS A 219 -12.12 19.84 -10.02
N GLU A 220 -11.21 19.64 -10.97
CA GLU A 220 -11.48 19.80 -12.42
C GLU A 220 -12.59 18.88 -12.94
N LEU A 221 -12.85 17.78 -12.24
CA LEU A 221 -13.96 16.86 -12.50
C LEU A 221 -15.25 17.26 -11.78
N GLY A 222 -15.34 18.48 -11.22
CA GLY A 222 -16.52 19.05 -10.60
C GLY A 222 -16.77 18.59 -9.16
N LEU A 223 -15.76 18.06 -8.48
CA LEU A 223 -15.79 17.68 -7.06
C LEU A 223 -14.98 18.70 -6.25
N ASP A 224 -15.33 19.98 -6.37
CA ASP A 224 -14.60 21.10 -5.74
C ASP A 224 -14.81 21.19 -4.21
N GLU A 225 -15.88 20.59 -3.70
CA GLU A 225 -16.27 20.59 -2.28
C GLU A 225 -15.92 19.28 -1.55
N ILE A 226 -15.11 18.42 -2.16
CA ILE A 226 -14.68 17.15 -1.55
C ILE A 226 -13.93 17.43 -0.23
N SER A 227 -14.23 16.66 0.80
CA SER A 227 -13.57 16.75 2.10
C SER A 227 -12.21 16.02 2.10
N LEU A 228 -11.40 16.29 3.13
CA LEU A 228 -10.13 15.56 3.32
C LEU A 228 -10.36 14.07 3.57
N ASP A 229 -11.37 13.72 4.37
CA ASP A 229 -11.77 12.34 4.64
C ASP A 229 -12.17 11.62 3.33
N GLU A 230 -12.96 12.26 2.48
CA GLU A 230 -13.34 11.68 1.18
C GLU A 230 -12.15 11.55 0.23
N LEU A 231 -11.18 12.47 0.26
CA LEU A 231 -9.93 12.33 -0.49
C LEU A 231 -9.11 11.14 0.01
N VAL A 232 -9.05 10.92 1.33
CA VAL A 232 -8.40 9.76 1.94
C VAL A 232 -9.10 8.48 1.50
N GLU A 233 -10.44 8.42 1.57
CA GLU A 233 -11.24 7.30 1.09
C GLU A 233 -11.00 6.99 -0.39
N PHE A 234 -10.92 8.02 -1.23
CA PHE A 234 -10.54 7.88 -2.63
C PHE A 234 -9.16 7.23 -2.80
N GLY A 235 -8.19 7.62 -1.97
CA GLY A 235 -6.86 7.00 -1.93
C GLY A 235 -6.89 5.54 -1.52
N VAL A 236 -7.57 5.22 -0.42
CA VAL A 236 -7.77 3.86 0.12
C VAL A 236 -8.37 2.94 -0.94
N HIS A 237 -9.43 3.41 -1.60
CA HIS A 237 -10.20 2.67 -2.59
C HIS A 237 -9.67 2.82 -4.02
N ARG A 238 -8.49 3.45 -4.20
CA ARG A 238 -7.79 3.64 -5.48
C ARG A 238 -8.66 4.26 -6.57
N VAL A 239 -9.51 5.21 -6.18
CA VAL A 239 -10.29 6.03 -7.09
C VAL A 239 -9.31 6.90 -7.87
N SER A 240 -9.43 6.92 -9.20
CA SER A 240 -8.57 7.74 -10.06
C SER A 240 -9.39 8.82 -10.76
N PRO A 241 -8.81 9.98 -11.10
CA PRO A 241 -9.53 11.01 -11.86
C PRO A 241 -10.04 10.47 -13.21
N ARG A 242 -9.27 9.58 -13.86
CA ARG A 242 -9.70 8.87 -15.07
C ARG A 242 -10.94 8.02 -14.84
N PHE A 243 -11.03 7.30 -13.72
CA PHE A 243 -12.20 6.49 -13.40
C PHE A 243 -13.45 7.37 -13.28
N ILE A 244 -13.37 8.46 -12.52
CA ILE A 244 -14.46 9.42 -12.35
C ILE A 244 -14.86 10.03 -13.70
N ALA A 245 -13.90 10.46 -14.52
CA ALA A 245 -14.15 11.01 -15.84
C ALA A 245 -14.91 10.02 -16.74
N GLU A 246 -14.46 8.75 -16.81
CA GLU A 246 -15.13 7.72 -17.62
C GLU A 246 -16.53 7.38 -17.09
N VAL A 247 -16.77 7.44 -15.78
CA VAL A 247 -18.11 7.27 -15.19
C VAL A 247 -19.03 8.44 -15.56
N ARG A 248 -18.54 9.68 -15.49
CA ARG A 248 -19.30 10.88 -15.90
C ARG A 248 -19.61 10.88 -17.40
N GLU A 249 -18.70 10.42 -18.26
CA GLU A 249 -18.94 10.24 -19.69
C GLU A 249 -20.09 9.28 -20.00
N LEU A 250 -20.39 8.36 -19.08
CA LEU A 250 -21.53 7.45 -19.18
C LEU A 250 -22.84 8.07 -18.71
N GLY A 251 -22.82 9.33 -18.27
CA GLY A 251 -24.00 10.05 -17.81
C GLY A 251 -24.33 9.85 -16.33
N TYR A 252 -23.43 9.24 -15.55
CA TYR A 252 -23.59 9.13 -14.10
C TYR A 252 -23.00 10.36 -13.40
N GLU A 253 -23.84 11.10 -12.71
CA GLU A 253 -23.43 12.16 -11.78
C GLU A 253 -23.50 11.58 -10.38
N LEU A 254 -22.32 11.26 -9.82
CA LEU A 254 -22.21 10.53 -8.56
C LEU A 254 -21.60 11.41 -7.49
N ASP A 255 -22.06 11.21 -6.25
CA ASP A 255 -21.37 11.75 -5.08
C ASP A 255 -20.10 10.94 -4.74
N PRO A 256 -19.23 11.45 -3.84
CA PRO A 256 -18.02 10.74 -3.45
C PRO A 256 -18.27 9.33 -2.87
N GLU A 257 -19.35 9.12 -2.12
CA GLU A 257 -19.68 7.84 -1.50
C GLU A 257 -20.01 6.79 -2.59
N GLU A 258 -20.84 7.14 -3.57
CA GLU A 258 -21.16 6.29 -4.71
C GLU A 258 -19.93 5.95 -5.58
N ILE A 259 -19.01 6.91 -5.75
CA ILE A 259 -17.74 6.69 -6.48
C ILE A 259 -16.88 5.65 -5.74
N VAL A 260 -16.78 5.77 -4.42
CA VAL A 260 -16.06 4.81 -3.56
C VAL A 260 -16.73 3.44 -3.60
N GLU A 261 -18.06 3.39 -3.54
CA GLU A 261 -18.84 2.15 -3.61
C GLU A 261 -18.54 1.38 -4.91
N LEU A 262 -18.62 2.05 -6.07
CA LEU A 262 -18.30 1.44 -7.36
C LEU A 262 -16.86 0.89 -7.38
N SER A 263 -15.89 1.65 -6.86
CA SER A 263 -14.49 1.22 -6.83
C SER A 263 -14.28 0.01 -5.91
N THR A 264 -14.90 0.03 -4.74
CA THR A 264 -14.86 -1.03 -3.71
C THR A 264 -15.37 -2.35 -4.24
N HIS A 265 -16.50 -2.32 -4.97
CA HIS A 265 -17.09 -3.50 -5.57
C HIS A 265 -16.50 -3.85 -6.94
N GLY A 266 -15.45 -3.15 -7.37
CA GLY A 266 -14.74 -3.44 -8.60
C GLY A 266 -15.55 -3.16 -9.88
N ILE A 267 -16.58 -2.32 -9.79
CA ILE A 267 -17.38 -1.91 -10.93
C ILE A 267 -16.55 -0.97 -11.78
N ARG A 268 -16.23 -1.37 -13.02
CA ARG A 268 -15.38 -0.59 -13.94
C ARG A 268 -16.24 0.08 -15.02
N PRO A 269 -15.81 1.24 -15.57
CA PRO A 269 -16.56 1.90 -16.64
C PRO A 269 -16.80 1.02 -17.87
N LYS A 270 -15.89 0.08 -18.14
CA LYS A 270 -16.09 -0.94 -19.19
C LYS A 270 -17.33 -1.81 -18.94
N PHE A 271 -17.50 -2.30 -17.71
CA PHE A 271 -18.67 -3.11 -17.35
C PHE A 271 -19.95 -2.29 -17.49
N MET A 272 -19.94 -1.06 -17.00
CA MET A 272 -21.08 -0.13 -17.10
C MET A 272 -21.47 0.13 -18.57
N ARG A 273 -20.48 0.35 -19.46
CA ARG A 273 -20.70 0.45 -20.92
C ARG A 273 -21.35 -0.80 -21.51
N GLU A 274 -20.84 -1.98 -21.18
CA GLU A 274 -21.38 -3.23 -21.71
C GLU A 274 -22.82 -3.47 -21.21
N VAL A 275 -23.14 -3.09 -19.96
CA VAL A 275 -24.51 -3.12 -19.42
C VAL A 275 -25.43 -2.12 -20.16
N HIS A 276 -24.94 -0.90 -20.41
CA HIS A 276 -25.65 0.10 -21.23
C HIS A 276 -25.93 -0.37 -22.66
N GLU A 277 -24.95 -1.01 -23.31
CA GLU A 277 -25.07 -1.57 -24.66
C GLU A 277 -26.10 -2.72 -24.73
N LEU A 278 -26.31 -3.43 -23.62
CA LEU A 278 -27.36 -4.43 -23.48
C LEU A 278 -28.74 -3.83 -23.23
N GLY A 279 -28.88 -2.51 -23.21
CA GLY A 279 -30.15 -1.80 -23.09
C GLY A 279 -30.51 -1.36 -21.68
N PHE A 280 -29.63 -1.58 -20.70
CA PHE A 280 -29.82 -1.14 -19.31
C PHE A 280 -29.10 0.20 -19.08
N LYS A 281 -29.54 1.25 -19.77
CA LYS A 281 -28.85 2.56 -19.81
C LYS A 281 -29.04 3.40 -18.55
N ASP A 282 -30.17 3.25 -17.87
CA ASP A 282 -30.55 4.06 -16.70
C ASP A 282 -30.46 3.24 -15.40
N THR A 283 -29.58 2.24 -15.36
CA THR A 283 -29.40 1.37 -14.20
C THR A 283 -28.83 2.15 -13.03
N PRO A 284 -29.50 2.21 -11.87
CA PRO A 284 -28.94 2.86 -10.68
C PRO A 284 -27.60 2.26 -10.26
N VAL A 285 -26.75 3.06 -9.61
CA VAL A 285 -25.43 2.60 -9.10
C VAL A 285 -25.57 1.37 -8.22
N GLU A 286 -26.50 1.39 -7.27
CA GLU A 286 -26.80 0.26 -6.39
C GLU A 286 -27.04 -1.03 -7.19
N MET A 287 -27.80 -0.96 -8.27
CA MET A 287 -28.07 -2.12 -9.12
C MET A 287 -26.83 -2.58 -9.91
N LEU A 288 -25.98 -1.66 -10.36
CA LEU A 288 -24.69 -2.04 -10.99
C LEU A 288 -23.77 -2.74 -9.98
N VAL A 289 -23.77 -2.27 -8.73
CA VAL A 289 -23.03 -2.87 -7.63
C VAL A 289 -23.57 -4.26 -7.32
N GLU A 290 -24.89 -4.45 -7.21
CA GLU A 290 -25.51 -5.76 -6.99
C GLU A 290 -25.16 -6.76 -8.11
N LEU A 291 -25.23 -6.33 -9.38
CA LEU A 291 -24.80 -7.15 -10.51
C LEU A 291 -23.34 -7.60 -10.34
N GLY A 292 -22.44 -6.70 -9.93
CA GLY A 292 -21.05 -7.01 -9.66
C GLY A 292 -20.85 -7.98 -8.49
N ILE A 293 -21.52 -7.75 -7.36
CA ILE A 293 -21.47 -8.61 -6.16
C ILE A 293 -21.88 -10.04 -6.51
N HIS A 294 -22.91 -10.21 -7.33
CA HIS A 294 -23.38 -11.52 -7.78
C HIS A 294 -22.62 -12.09 -9.01
N ASN A 295 -21.58 -11.38 -9.46
CA ASN A 295 -20.76 -11.74 -10.61
C ASN A 295 -21.63 -12.00 -11.86
N VAL A 296 -22.63 -11.13 -12.06
CA VAL A 296 -23.46 -11.05 -13.25
C VAL A 296 -22.67 -10.31 -14.32
N THR A 297 -22.13 -11.06 -15.27
CA THR A 297 -21.35 -10.52 -16.38
C THR A 297 -22.26 -10.15 -17.56
N PRO A 298 -21.83 -9.27 -18.49
CA PRO A 298 -22.58 -8.96 -19.71
C PRO A 298 -22.90 -10.22 -20.55
N ARG A 299 -21.99 -11.19 -20.55
CA ARG A 299 -22.25 -12.51 -21.16
C ARG A 299 -23.37 -13.26 -20.43
N PHE A 300 -23.35 -13.27 -19.10
CA PHE A 300 -24.41 -13.92 -18.32
C PHE A 300 -25.77 -13.24 -18.54
N ILE A 301 -25.80 -11.91 -18.66
CA ILE A 301 -27.02 -11.16 -19.01
C ILE A 301 -27.60 -11.65 -20.35
N GLN A 302 -26.76 -11.80 -21.38
CA GLN A 302 -27.20 -12.35 -22.68
C GLN A 302 -27.74 -13.77 -22.54
N GLU A 303 -27.03 -14.64 -21.80
CA GLU A 303 -27.45 -16.02 -21.55
C GLU A 303 -28.78 -16.07 -20.78
N ALA A 304 -28.94 -15.25 -19.75
CA ALA A 304 -30.16 -15.14 -18.95
C ALA A 304 -31.36 -14.70 -19.79
N ARG A 305 -31.19 -13.76 -20.72
CA ARG A 305 -32.27 -13.33 -21.63
C ARG A 305 -32.73 -14.43 -22.60
N THR A 306 -31.90 -15.43 -22.89
CA THR A 306 -32.37 -16.60 -23.66
C THR A 306 -33.36 -17.47 -22.88
N VAL A 307 -33.36 -17.37 -21.54
CA VAL A 307 -34.22 -18.13 -20.63
C VAL A 307 -35.40 -17.29 -20.14
N LEU A 308 -35.13 -16.06 -19.70
CA LEU A 308 -36.11 -15.15 -19.09
C LEU A 308 -36.82 -14.26 -20.12
N GLY A 309 -36.29 -14.15 -21.34
CA GLY A 309 -36.76 -13.24 -22.37
C GLY A 309 -36.01 -11.89 -22.39
N GLU A 310 -36.10 -11.17 -23.51
CA GLU A 310 -35.38 -9.89 -23.73
C GLU A 310 -35.79 -8.77 -22.76
N ALA A 311 -36.99 -8.82 -22.20
CA ALA A 311 -37.52 -7.83 -21.26
C ALA A 311 -37.15 -8.09 -19.80
N ALA A 312 -36.33 -9.12 -19.53
CA ALA A 312 -35.91 -9.45 -18.17
C ALA A 312 -35.21 -8.27 -17.48
N SER A 313 -35.65 -7.99 -16.27
CA SER A 313 -35.09 -6.97 -15.39
C SER A 313 -33.73 -7.40 -14.83
N PRO A 314 -32.87 -6.45 -14.41
CA PRO A 314 -31.63 -6.77 -13.71
C PRO A 314 -31.84 -7.67 -12.49
N GLU A 315 -32.92 -7.44 -11.74
CA GLU A 315 -33.29 -8.18 -10.54
C GLU A 315 -33.59 -9.66 -10.86
N GLU A 316 -34.38 -9.93 -11.91
CA GLU A 316 -34.67 -11.30 -12.36
C GLU A 316 -33.39 -12.02 -12.84
N ILE A 317 -32.47 -11.29 -13.47
CA ILE A 317 -31.19 -11.84 -13.90
C ILE A 317 -30.30 -12.18 -12.68
N ILE A 318 -30.28 -11.31 -11.67
CA ILE A 318 -29.59 -11.57 -10.40
C ILE A 318 -30.20 -12.78 -9.70
N GLU A 319 -31.53 -12.87 -9.62
CA GLU A 319 -32.22 -14.01 -9.00
C GLU A 319 -31.84 -15.32 -9.69
N LEU A 320 -31.86 -15.36 -11.02
CA LEU A 320 -31.43 -16.53 -11.80
C LEU A 320 -29.95 -16.89 -11.51
N ARG A 321 -29.08 -15.89 -11.36
CA ARG A 321 -27.66 -16.11 -11.02
C ARG A 321 -27.50 -16.76 -9.65
N ILE A 322 -28.22 -16.25 -8.66
CA ILE A 322 -28.21 -16.74 -7.28
C ILE A 322 -28.78 -18.15 -7.21
N GLU A 323 -29.92 -18.42 -7.86
CA GLU A 323 -30.54 -19.74 -7.87
C GLU A 323 -29.66 -20.78 -8.56
N GLY A 324 -29.08 -20.45 -9.72
CA GLY A 324 -28.14 -21.33 -10.40
C GLY A 324 -26.90 -21.66 -9.55
N TYR A 325 -26.44 -20.73 -8.71
CA TYR A 325 -25.38 -21.01 -7.73
C TYR A 325 -25.86 -21.97 -6.63
N ARG A 326 -27.05 -21.72 -6.04
CA ARG A 326 -27.65 -22.60 -5.01
C ARG A 326 -27.84 -24.03 -5.51
N GLN A 327 -28.30 -24.20 -6.74
CA GLN A 327 -28.52 -25.53 -7.32
C GLN A 327 -27.22 -26.32 -7.49
N ARG A 328 -26.16 -25.69 -8.04
CA ARG A 328 -24.83 -26.33 -8.15
C ARG A 328 -24.23 -26.70 -6.79
N GLN A 329 -24.46 -25.87 -5.77
CA GLN A 329 -24.01 -26.18 -4.40
C GLN A 329 -24.73 -27.39 -3.82
N ARG A 330 -26.06 -27.49 -4.00
CA ARG A 330 -26.84 -28.67 -3.60
C ARG A 330 -26.37 -29.93 -4.30
N GLU A 331 -26.18 -29.88 -5.62
CA GLU A 331 -25.69 -31.02 -6.41
C GLU A 331 -24.30 -31.46 -5.98
N ARG A 332 -23.40 -30.52 -5.65
CA ARG A 332 -22.07 -30.83 -5.13
C ARG A 332 -22.15 -31.53 -3.77
N LEU A 333 -22.95 -31.00 -2.84
CA LEU A 333 -23.11 -31.59 -1.51
C LEU A 333 -23.78 -32.98 -1.57
N SER A 334 -24.71 -33.21 -2.48
CA SER A 334 -25.33 -34.53 -2.65
C SER A 334 -24.38 -35.58 -3.24
N LEU A 335 -23.34 -35.17 -3.96
CA LEU A 335 -22.32 -36.09 -4.48
C LEU A 335 -21.29 -36.49 -3.42
N ASP A 336 -21.06 -35.64 -2.41
CA ASP A 336 -20.13 -35.92 -1.31
C ASP A 336 -20.75 -36.83 -0.22
N ASP A 337 -22.08 -36.99 -0.19
CA ASP A 337 -22.81 -37.88 0.74
C ASP A 337 -23.01 -39.32 0.21
N GLU A 338 -22.59 -39.61 -1.04
CA GLU A 338 -22.75 -40.93 -1.69
C GLU A 338 -21.48 -41.82 -1.70
N ASP A 339 -20.36 -41.38 -1.10
CA ASP A 339 -19.09 -42.14 -0.99
C ASP A 339 -18.74 -42.57 0.47
#